data_AF-A0A2E7KVJ8-F1
#
_entry.id   AF-A0A2E7KVJ8-F1
#
_cell.length_a   1.000
_cell.length_b   1.000
_cell.length_c   1.000
_cell.angle_alpha   90.00
_cell.angle_beta   90.00
_cell.angle_gamma   90.00
#
_symmetry.space_group_name_H-M   'P 1'
#
loop_
_entity.id
_entity.type
_entity.pdbx_description
1 polymer ?
#
loop_
_entity_poly.entity_id
_entity_poly.type
_entity_poly.pdbx_seq_one_letter_code
_entity_poly.pdbx_strand_id
1 'polypeptide(L)'
;MKNFLLTAFIFSCITAPSSLFARVFEDQFGRIINAELVSHTGNESENVTIKKSGKKMVVKISLFSEKDQKFIREWMTKIPPTLDYNFRVDVAKKEIENKPGSSPFNKSDDKQVAYLMRLTNLTRQPVSGLRVEYRAYMKNYGSGGGEDTSSIREEAEKAGRDLGGVTDKQIEDFIRARFGGGSRSRRGGDYGRSTKPRIIHVEEAKSIEETLKFNENVTIESKPMKLDSFKSRWTNDRYKDELIGVIVRVFEPGGEMVYEYRDQSTKDYIWAESTSPVRGFTNDEPDLGLGDNDRPVRGFTGE
;
A
#
# COMPACT_ATOMS: atom_id res chain seq x y z
N MET A 1 25.96 -16.71 -46.42
CA MET A 1 25.26 -15.82 -45.48
C MET A 1 26.09 -15.77 -44.20
N LYS A 2 26.76 -14.65 -43.94
CA LYS A 2 27.69 -14.49 -42.82
C LYS A 2 26.94 -13.86 -41.64
N ASN A 3 26.72 -14.63 -40.58
CA ASN A 3 26.03 -14.18 -39.38
C ASN A 3 26.97 -13.31 -38.54
N PHE A 4 26.62 -12.03 -38.38
CA PHE A 4 27.29 -11.09 -37.49
C PHE A 4 26.75 -11.30 -36.06
N LEU A 5 27.56 -11.89 -35.19
CA LEU A 5 27.33 -11.96 -33.75
C LEU A 5 27.60 -10.58 -33.15
N LEU A 6 26.53 -9.88 -32.74
CA LEU A 6 26.59 -8.60 -32.06
C LEU A 6 26.74 -8.84 -30.55
N THR A 7 27.98 -8.93 -30.07
CA THR A 7 28.30 -8.97 -28.63
C THR A 7 28.11 -7.58 -28.04
N ALA A 8 26.98 -7.37 -27.34
CA ALA A 8 26.72 -6.18 -26.54
C ALA A 8 27.57 -6.24 -25.26
N PHE A 9 28.57 -5.37 -25.18
CA PHE A 9 29.42 -5.16 -24.01
C PHE A 9 28.62 -4.32 -22.98
N ILE A 10 27.99 -4.97 -22.00
CA ILE A 10 27.35 -4.29 -20.88
C ILE A 10 28.48 -3.77 -19.98
N PHE A 11 28.79 -2.48 -20.13
CA PHE A 11 29.71 -1.75 -19.26
C PHE A 11 29.03 -1.57 -17.90
N SER A 12 29.17 -2.56 -17.03
CA SER A 12 28.77 -2.45 -15.63
C SER A 12 29.75 -1.49 -14.94
N CYS A 13 29.36 -0.23 -14.83
CA CYS A 13 30.05 0.74 -13.99
C CYS A 13 29.94 0.29 -12.53
N ILE A 14 30.92 -0.50 -12.09
CA ILE A 14 31.15 -0.79 -10.68
C ILE A 14 31.58 0.55 -10.05
N THR A 15 30.61 1.27 -9.48
CA THR A 15 30.90 2.39 -8.58
C THR A 15 31.59 1.81 -7.36
N ALA A 16 32.91 2.00 -7.28
CA ALA A 16 33.64 1.70 -6.06
C ALA A 16 32.96 2.48 -4.90
N PRO A 17 32.65 1.82 -3.76
CA PRO A 17 32.16 2.54 -2.60
C PRO A 17 33.22 3.57 -2.24
N SER A 18 32.87 4.85 -2.32
CA SER A 18 33.69 5.96 -1.87
C SER A 18 33.95 5.73 -0.39
N SER A 19 35.10 5.11 -0.09
CA SER A 19 35.58 4.98 1.29
C SER A 19 35.58 6.38 1.87
N LEU A 20 34.79 6.59 2.93
CA LEU A 20 34.85 7.82 3.72
C LEU A 20 36.29 7.96 4.20
N PHE A 21 37.06 8.78 3.48
CA PHE A 21 38.49 8.88 3.71
C PHE A 21 38.70 9.47 5.10
N ALA A 22 39.51 8.78 5.91
CA ALA A 22 40.00 9.32 7.16
C ALA A 22 40.55 10.73 6.89
N ARG A 23 40.03 11.71 7.63
CA ARG A 23 40.37 13.12 7.46
C ARG A 23 41.02 13.64 8.73
N VAL A 24 41.92 14.60 8.53
CA VAL A 24 42.53 15.38 9.60
C VAL A 24 41.55 16.48 9.98
N PHE A 25 41.02 16.41 11.19
CA PHE A 25 40.22 17.45 11.82
C PHE A 25 41.05 18.22 12.84
N GLU A 26 40.63 19.44 13.14
CA GLU A 26 41.21 20.28 14.19
C GLU A 26 40.16 20.49 15.28
N ASP A 27 40.56 20.44 16.55
CA ASP A 27 39.69 20.77 17.67
C ASP A 27 39.66 22.28 17.95
N GLN A 28 38.81 22.72 18.88
CA GLN A 28 38.72 24.14 19.27
C GLN A 28 40.02 24.76 19.82
N PHE A 29 41.03 23.94 20.17
CA PHE A 29 42.35 24.38 20.69
C PHE A 29 43.48 24.20 19.67
N GLY A 30 43.17 23.83 18.44
CA GLY A 30 44.17 23.61 17.39
C GLY A 30 44.84 22.23 17.42
N ARG A 31 44.33 21.28 18.21
CA ARG A 31 44.88 19.92 18.26
C ARG A 31 44.35 19.10 17.10
N ILE A 32 45.25 18.34 16.48
CA ILE A 32 44.94 17.50 15.33
C ILE A 32 44.24 16.21 15.78
N ILE A 33 43.14 15.88 15.14
CA ILE A 33 42.34 14.67 15.31
C ILE A 33 42.24 13.95 13.96
N ASN A 34 42.95 12.82 13.84
CA ASN A 34 42.77 11.91 12.70
C ASN A 34 41.56 11.02 12.95
N ALA A 35 40.47 11.23 12.21
CA ALA A 35 39.24 10.47 12.36
C ALA A 35 38.47 10.31 11.04
N GLU A 36 37.56 9.36 10.99
CA GLU A 36 36.61 9.14 9.89
C GLU A 36 35.20 9.46 10.39
N LEU A 37 34.41 10.21 9.61
CA LEU A 37 32.99 10.42 9.90
C LEU A 37 32.23 9.15 9.53
N VAL A 38 31.50 8.58 10.48
CA VAL A 38 30.83 7.28 10.30
C VAL A 38 29.33 7.47 10.07
N SER A 39 28.67 8.22 10.96
CA SER A 39 27.23 8.45 10.92
C SER A 39 26.85 9.67 11.74
N HIS A 40 25.64 10.17 11.53
CA HIS A 40 25.02 11.21 12.34
C HIS A 40 23.53 10.91 12.55
N THR A 41 22.93 11.64 13.48
CA THR A 41 21.53 11.43 13.91
C THR A 41 20.58 12.51 13.38
N GLY A 42 20.97 13.19 12.30
CA GLY A 42 20.17 14.25 11.65
C GLY A 42 20.86 15.61 11.60
N ASN A 43 20.43 16.48 10.69
CA ASN A 43 21.08 17.77 10.40
C ASN A 43 21.10 18.74 11.58
N GLU A 44 20.11 18.63 12.46
CA GLU A 44 19.98 19.46 13.67
C GLU A 44 20.77 18.90 14.86
N SER A 45 21.24 17.66 14.76
CA SER A 45 21.96 17.05 15.88
C SER A 45 23.28 17.76 16.17
N GLU A 46 23.61 17.87 17.46
CA GLU A 46 24.88 18.42 17.92
C GLU A 46 26.00 17.38 17.95
N ASN A 47 25.68 16.11 17.68
CA ASN A 47 26.59 14.98 17.85
C ASN A 47 26.81 14.27 16.52
N VAL A 48 28.05 13.85 16.29
CA VAL A 48 28.44 13.01 15.16
C VAL A 48 29.21 11.79 15.66
N THR A 49 28.99 10.64 15.03
CA THR A 49 29.77 9.43 15.32
C THR A 49 31.00 9.41 14.44
N ILE A 50 32.17 9.40 15.07
CA ILE A 50 33.46 9.31 14.39
C ILE A 50 34.15 8.01 14.74
N LYS A 51 35.04 7.55 13.86
CA LYS A 51 35.97 6.45 14.12
C LYS A 51 37.37 7.01 14.28
N LYS A 52 37.95 6.84 15.47
CA LYS A 52 39.31 7.25 15.82
C LYS A 52 40.10 6.04 16.29
N SER A 53 41.26 5.79 15.67
CA SER A 53 42.11 4.63 16.01
C SER A 53 41.35 3.29 16.03
N GLY A 54 40.44 3.10 15.07
CA GLY A 54 39.62 1.89 14.96
C GLY A 54 38.37 1.84 15.85
N LYS A 55 38.22 2.76 16.83
CA LYS A 55 37.07 2.78 17.75
C LYS A 55 36.04 3.83 17.34
N LYS A 56 34.75 3.47 17.37
CA LYS A 56 33.64 4.40 17.16
C LYS A 56 33.35 5.16 18.45
N MET A 57 33.14 6.47 18.35
CA MET A 57 32.75 7.32 19.48
C MET A 57 31.84 8.45 19.02
N VAL A 58 30.92 8.86 19.89
CA VAL A 58 30.01 9.99 19.66
C VAL A 58 30.67 11.26 20.20
N VAL A 59 30.76 12.29 19.36
CA VAL A 59 31.48 13.55 19.67
C VAL A 59 30.60 14.73 19.34
N LYS A 60 30.58 15.75 20.21
CA LYS A 60 29.90 17.02 19.93
C LYS A 60 30.59 17.75 18.79
N ILE A 61 29.81 18.26 17.84
CA ILE A 61 30.31 19.04 16.70
C ILE A 61 31.06 20.29 17.19
N SER A 62 30.62 20.90 18.30
CA SER A 62 31.28 22.07 18.90
C SER A 62 32.72 21.82 19.39
N LEU A 63 33.17 20.56 19.46
CA LEU A 63 34.55 20.25 19.81
C LEU A 63 35.53 20.48 18.65
N PHE A 64 35.04 20.55 17.41
CA PHE A 64 35.85 20.80 16.22
C PHE A 64 36.04 22.30 15.95
N SER A 65 37.05 22.65 15.16
CA SER A 65 37.27 24.01 14.64
C SER A 65 36.06 24.49 13.82
N GLU A 66 35.81 25.79 13.73
CA GLU A 66 34.67 26.34 12.98
C GLU A 66 34.66 25.87 11.50
N LYS A 67 35.85 25.77 10.90
CA LYS A 67 36.02 25.26 9.54
C LYS A 67 35.54 23.81 9.42
N ASP A 68 35.91 22.96 10.36
CA ASP A 68 35.51 21.56 10.35
C ASP A 68 34.06 21.36 10.78
N GLN A 69 33.53 22.20 11.66
CA GLN A 69 32.10 22.22 11.98
C GLN A 69 31.26 22.46 10.72
N LYS A 70 31.63 23.46 9.91
CA LYS A 70 30.95 23.74 8.64
C LYS A 70 31.03 22.54 7.69
N PHE A 71 32.21 21.94 7.56
CA PHE A 71 32.38 20.74 6.73
C PHE A 71 31.52 19.57 7.21
N ILE A 72 31.47 19.30 8.52
CA ILE A 72 30.65 18.23 9.09
C ILE A 72 29.17 18.49 8.80
N ARG A 73 28.69 19.72 8.93
CA ARG A 73 27.29 20.08 8.59
C ARG A 73 27.00 19.87 7.10
N GLU A 74 27.88 20.29 6.21
CA GLU A 74 27.74 20.05 4.77
C GLU A 74 27.75 18.54 4.44
N TRP A 75 28.54 17.75 5.16
CA TRP A 75 28.55 16.30 5.06
C TRP A 75 27.25 15.67 5.55
N MET A 76 26.70 16.14 6.69
CA MET A 76 25.40 15.69 7.22
C MET A 76 24.24 15.99 6.26
N THR A 77 24.31 17.08 5.49
CA THR A 77 23.29 17.37 4.46
C THR A 77 23.35 16.39 3.29
N LYS A 78 24.51 15.79 3.01
CA LYS A 78 24.73 14.88 1.87
C LYS A 78 24.53 13.41 2.23
N ILE A 79 24.79 13.03 3.47
CA ILE A 79 24.66 11.66 3.95
C ILE A 79 23.36 11.57 4.76
N PRO A 80 22.49 10.56 4.55
CA PRO A 80 21.31 10.39 5.36
C PRO A 80 21.67 9.99 6.81
N PRO A 81 20.89 10.42 7.81
CA PRO A 81 21.14 10.06 9.20
C PRO A 81 20.94 8.57 9.43
N THR A 82 21.76 7.97 10.29
CA THR A 82 21.59 6.58 10.72
C THR A 82 20.72 6.57 11.98
N LEU A 83 19.41 6.35 11.79
CA LEU A 83 18.43 6.32 12.87
C LEU A 83 17.96 4.88 13.09
N ASP A 84 17.82 4.49 14.36
CA ASP A 84 17.17 3.23 14.74
C ASP A 84 15.67 3.50 14.88
N TYR A 85 14.96 3.44 13.76
CA TYR A 85 13.54 3.78 13.69
C TYR A 85 12.68 2.84 14.52
N ASN A 86 11.83 3.42 15.35
CA ASN A 86 10.87 2.70 16.16
C ASN A 86 9.59 3.53 16.24
N PHE A 87 8.51 2.96 15.73
CA PHE A 87 7.21 3.61 15.68
C PHE A 87 6.16 2.76 16.36
N ARG A 88 5.11 3.42 16.84
CA ARG A 88 3.83 2.77 17.19
C ARG A 88 2.74 3.34 16.30
N VAL A 89 1.95 2.47 15.70
CA VAL A 89 0.76 2.84 14.95
C VAL A 89 -0.47 2.38 15.73
N ASP A 90 -1.34 3.31 16.08
CA ASP A 90 -2.66 3.03 16.64
C ASP A 90 -3.71 3.31 15.57
N VAL A 91 -4.66 2.39 15.36
CA VAL A 91 -5.69 2.51 14.33
C VAL A 91 -7.07 2.57 14.98
N ALA A 92 -7.87 3.57 14.58
CA ALA A 92 -9.27 3.69 14.97
C ALA A 92 -10.17 3.87 13.74
N LYS A 93 -11.45 3.50 13.86
CA LYS A 93 -12.46 3.72 12.82
C LYS A 93 -13.20 5.02 13.12
N LYS A 94 -13.44 5.83 12.08
CA LYS A 94 -14.21 7.06 12.14
C LYS A 94 -15.37 6.96 11.17
N GLU A 95 -16.59 7.00 11.69
CA GLU A 95 -17.79 7.14 10.86
C GLU A 95 -17.88 8.59 10.38
N ILE A 96 -18.09 8.77 9.07
CA ILE A 96 -18.26 10.08 8.46
C ILE A 96 -19.76 10.28 8.31
N GLU A 97 -20.31 11.21 9.09
CA GLU A 97 -21.71 11.58 9.00
C GLU A 97 -21.99 12.18 7.62
N ASN A 98 -22.75 11.45 6.81
CA ASN A 98 -23.31 12.00 5.59
C ASN A 98 -24.47 12.91 5.99
N LYS A 99 -24.37 14.20 5.64
CA LYS A 99 -25.52 15.10 5.76
C LYS A 99 -26.66 14.49 4.92
N PRO A 100 -27.86 14.28 5.48
CA PRO A 100 -28.97 13.72 4.73
C PRO A 100 -29.22 14.61 3.52
N GLY A 101 -29.17 14.02 2.32
CA GLY A 101 -29.47 14.75 1.10
C GLY A 101 -30.88 15.32 1.18
N SER A 102 -31.10 16.52 0.62
CA SER A 102 -32.38 17.24 0.67
C SER A 102 -33.58 16.53 0.00
N SER A 103 -33.40 15.31 -0.53
CA SER A 103 -34.46 14.54 -1.17
C SER A 103 -35.04 13.49 -0.20
N PRO A 104 -36.32 13.59 0.18
CA PRO A 104 -36.98 12.60 1.04
C PRO A 104 -37.17 11.22 0.39
N PHE A 105 -36.88 11.09 -0.92
CA PHE A 105 -37.05 9.84 -1.68
C PHE A 105 -35.77 9.03 -1.84
N ASN A 106 -34.59 9.63 -1.63
CA ASN A 106 -33.31 8.93 -1.67
C ASN A 106 -32.82 8.66 -0.24
N LYS A 107 -33.38 7.63 0.38
CA LYS A 107 -32.78 7.04 1.58
C LYS A 107 -31.63 6.13 1.13
N SER A 108 -30.50 6.71 0.74
CA SER A 108 -29.29 5.90 0.68
C SER A 108 -28.77 5.76 2.11
N ASP A 109 -28.77 4.54 2.64
CA ASP A 109 -28.14 4.20 3.92
C ASP A 109 -26.61 4.08 3.72
N ASP A 110 -26.04 4.91 2.84
CA ASP A 110 -24.63 4.87 2.48
C ASP A 110 -23.84 5.33 3.70
N LYS A 111 -23.20 4.38 4.38
CA LYS A 111 -22.30 4.69 5.49
C LYS A 111 -20.91 4.90 4.94
N GLN A 112 -20.34 6.07 5.18
CA GLN A 112 -18.93 6.30 4.89
C GLN A 112 -18.12 6.11 6.16
N VAL A 113 -17.02 5.36 6.05
CA VAL A 113 -16.10 5.12 7.17
C VAL A 113 -14.68 5.41 6.69
N ALA A 114 -13.86 5.98 7.56
CA ALA A 114 -12.44 6.16 7.35
C ALA A 114 -11.65 5.55 8.52
N TYR A 115 -10.37 5.29 8.30
CA TYR A 115 -9.42 4.95 9.36
C TYR A 115 -8.69 6.20 9.83
N LEU A 116 -8.57 6.35 11.14
CA LEU A 116 -7.64 7.28 11.79
C LEU A 116 -6.42 6.48 12.24
N MET A 117 -5.29 6.75 11.61
CA MET A 117 -4.01 6.11 11.89
C MET A 117 -3.12 7.10 12.64
N ARG A 118 -2.86 6.83 13.92
CA ARG A 118 -1.98 7.65 14.75
C ARG A 118 -0.58 7.05 14.78
N LEU A 119 0.35 7.70 14.11
CA LEU A 119 1.76 7.32 14.08
C LEU A 119 2.51 8.05 15.20
N THR A 120 3.06 7.31 16.17
CA THR A 120 3.84 7.84 17.29
C THR A 120 5.33 7.51 17.09
N ASN A 121 6.21 8.50 17.23
CA ASN A 121 7.66 8.29 17.24
C ASN A 121 8.10 7.74 18.62
N LEU A 122 8.69 6.55 18.66
CA LEU A 122 9.27 5.96 19.88
C LEU A 122 10.81 6.04 19.90
N THR A 123 11.42 6.62 18.87
CA THR A 123 12.86 6.88 18.86
C THR A 123 13.19 8.07 19.75
N ARG A 124 14.34 8.02 20.42
CA ARG A 124 14.82 9.14 21.26
C ARG A 124 15.22 10.37 20.43
N GLN A 125 15.36 10.22 19.13
CA GLN A 125 15.81 11.25 18.21
C GLN A 125 14.60 11.84 17.47
N PRO A 126 14.61 13.14 17.17
CA PRO A 126 13.59 13.71 16.31
C PRO A 126 13.69 13.13 14.90
N VAL A 127 12.54 12.82 14.29
CA VAL A 127 12.44 12.30 12.91
C VAL A 127 11.63 13.26 12.05
N SER A 128 12.04 13.48 10.81
CA SER A 128 11.39 14.43 9.89
C SER A 128 11.43 13.93 8.44
N GLY A 129 10.58 14.52 7.60
CA GLY A 129 10.48 14.18 6.18
C GLY A 129 10.00 12.75 5.92
N LEU A 130 9.21 12.19 6.84
CA LEU A 130 8.68 10.85 6.69
C LEU A 130 7.61 10.82 5.60
N ARG A 131 7.56 9.73 4.83
CA ARG A 131 6.45 9.43 3.93
C ARG A 131 5.71 8.22 4.46
N VAL A 132 4.40 8.34 4.66
CA VAL A 132 3.55 7.25 5.10
C VAL A 132 2.67 6.80 3.95
N GLU A 133 2.70 5.51 3.66
CA GLU A 133 1.77 4.87 2.73
C GLU A 133 0.83 3.98 3.51
N TYR A 134 -0.45 4.02 3.18
CA TYR A 134 -1.43 3.11 3.78
C TYR A 134 -2.27 2.42 2.70
N ARG A 135 -2.73 1.21 3.04
CA ARG A 135 -3.69 0.45 2.25
C ARG A 135 -4.76 -0.11 3.17
N ALA A 136 -5.97 0.43 3.06
CA ALA A 136 -7.14 0.02 3.83
C ALA A 136 -7.95 -0.99 3.00
N TYR A 137 -8.27 -2.14 3.60
CA TYR A 137 -8.99 -3.23 2.93
C TYR A 137 -10.44 -3.34 3.41
N MET A 138 -11.33 -3.71 2.50
CA MET A 138 -12.72 -4.07 2.82
C MET A 138 -13.20 -5.26 1.99
N LYS A 139 -14.18 -5.98 2.53
CA LYS A 139 -15.01 -6.95 1.81
C LYS A 139 -16.18 -6.19 1.21
N ASN A 140 -16.25 -6.21 -0.11
CA ASN A 140 -17.38 -5.73 -0.89
C ASN A 140 -18.20 -6.94 -1.33
N TYR A 141 -19.43 -7.08 -0.83
CA TYR A 141 -20.30 -8.19 -1.18
C TYR A 141 -21.03 -7.99 -2.53
N GLY A 142 -20.84 -6.81 -3.14
CA GLY A 142 -21.37 -6.38 -4.42
C GLY A 142 -22.85 -6.06 -4.34
N SER A 143 -23.31 -4.97 -4.94
CA SER A 143 -24.75 -4.76 -5.16
C SER A 143 -25.28 -5.94 -5.98
N GLY A 144 -26.18 -6.74 -5.39
CA GLY A 144 -26.71 -7.95 -6.01
C GLY A 144 -27.39 -7.66 -7.36
N GLY A 145 -26.65 -7.80 -8.46
CA GLY A 145 -27.22 -7.87 -9.80
C GLY A 145 -27.56 -6.53 -10.44
N GLY A 146 -26.55 -5.70 -10.67
CA GLY A 146 -26.57 -4.66 -11.70
C GLY A 146 -25.13 -4.23 -11.94
N GLU A 147 -24.61 -4.40 -13.15
CA GLU A 147 -23.46 -3.59 -13.55
C GLU A 147 -23.85 -2.14 -13.27
N ASP A 148 -23.04 -1.45 -12.49
CA ASP A 148 -23.21 -0.05 -12.14
C ASP A 148 -23.19 0.78 -13.44
N THR A 149 -24.36 0.96 -14.05
CA THR A 149 -24.55 1.75 -15.28
C THR A 149 -24.17 3.22 -15.05
N SER A 150 -23.99 3.61 -13.79
CA SER A 150 -23.40 4.87 -13.34
C SER A 150 -22.03 5.14 -13.98
N SER A 151 -21.15 4.14 -14.05
CA SER A 151 -19.82 4.27 -14.67
C SER A 151 -19.89 4.50 -16.19
N ILE A 152 -20.84 3.84 -16.87
CA ILE A 152 -21.09 4.01 -18.31
C ILE A 152 -21.71 5.39 -18.59
N ARG A 153 -22.57 5.87 -17.69
CA ARG A 153 -23.17 7.21 -17.79
C ARG A 153 -22.14 8.32 -17.59
N GLU A 154 -21.28 8.18 -16.58
CA GLU A 154 -20.19 9.13 -16.32
C GLU A 154 -19.20 9.17 -17.50
N GLU A 155 -18.87 8.01 -18.10
CA GLU A 155 -18.03 7.93 -19.30
C GLU A 155 -18.70 8.53 -20.55
N ALA A 156 -20.02 8.37 -20.71
CA ALA A 156 -20.79 8.97 -21.79
C ALA A 156 -20.94 10.50 -21.67
N GLU A 157 -21.19 11.00 -20.45
CA GLU A 157 -21.25 12.43 -20.15
C GLU A 157 -19.87 13.09 -20.34
N LYS A 158 -18.79 12.42 -19.91
CA LYS A 158 -17.40 12.87 -20.13
C LYS A 158 -17.00 12.86 -21.61
N ALA A 159 -17.60 11.98 -22.41
CA ALA A 159 -17.49 11.97 -23.87
C ALA A 159 -18.38 13.03 -24.56
N GLY A 160 -19.01 13.93 -23.80
CA GLY A 160 -19.85 15.02 -24.31
C GLY A 160 -21.18 14.57 -24.90
N ARG A 161 -21.65 13.35 -24.57
CA ARG A 161 -22.96 12.87 -25.01
C ARG A 161 -23.99 13.24 -23.97
N ASP A 162 -24.89 14.15 -24.34
CA ASP A 162 -26.06 14.47 -23.53
C ASP A 162 -27.03 13.28 -23.54
N LEU A 163 -27.18 12.64 -22.39
CA LEU A 163 -28.14 11.56 -22.16
C LEU A 163 -29.41 12.05 -21.46
N GLY A 164 -29.64 13.37 -21.41
CA GLY A 164 -30.86 13.99 -20.90
C GLY A 164 -32.10 13.48 -21.63
N GLY A 165 -32.75 12.45 -21.07
CA GLY A 165 -34.00 11.88 -21.58
C GLY A 165 -33.97 10.38 -21.88
N VAL A 166 -32.83 9.70 -21.74
CA VAL A 166 -32.76 8.24 -21.95
C VAL A 166 -33.08 7.53 -20.62
N THR A 167 -34.16 6.75 -20.61
CA THR A 167 -34.55 5.93 -19.45
C THR A 167 -33.59 4.75 -19.27
N ASP A 168 -33.38 4.28 -18.04
CA ASP A 168 -32.47 3.15 -17.75
C ASP A 168 -32.79 1.90 -18.60
N LYS A 169 -34.06 1.70 -18.93
CA LYS A 169 -34.54 0.64 -19.82
C LYS A 169 -34.00 0.76 -21.25
N GLN A 170 -33.90 1.97 -21.78
CA GLN A 170 -33.35 2.21 -23.12
C GLN A 170 -31.84 2.00 -23.15
N ILE A 171 -31.14 2.25 -22.03
CA ILE A 171 -29.70 1.96 -21.89
C ILE A 171 -29.48 0.44 -21.85
N GLU A 172 -30.26 -0.30 -21.05
CA GLU A 172 -30.22 -1.77 -21.02
C GLU A 172 -30.55 -2.39 -22.39
N ASP A 173 -31.60 -1.92 -23.07
CA ASP A 173 -31.99 -2.43 -24.38
C ASP A 173 -30.92 -2.13 -25.45
N PHE A 174 -30.25 -0.98 -25.37
CA PHE A 174 -29.13 -0.62 -26.24
C PHE A 174 -27.91 -1.52 -26.04
N ILE A 175 -27.55 -1.82 -24.79
CA ILE A 175 -26.45 -2.75 -24.45
C ILE A 175 -26.80 -4.16 -24.96
N ARG A 176 -28.04 -4.62 -24.74
CA ARG A 176 -28.53 -5.93 -25.20
C ARG A 176 -28.52 -6.05 -26.73
N ALA A 177 -28.87 -4.98 -27.43
CA ALA A 177 -28.86 -4.92 -28.90
C ALA A 177 -27.45 -4.85 -29.50
N ARG A 178 -26.52 -4.13 -28.85
CA ARG A 178 -25.18 -3.88 -29.37
C ARG A 178 -24.18 -5.00 -29.09
N PHE A 179 -24.31 -5.69 -27.96
CA PHE A 179 -23.39 -6.74 -27.53
C PHE A 179 -23.95 -8.16 -27.65
N GLY A 180 -25.11 -8.34 -28.30
CA GLY A 180 -25.53 -9.63 -28.84
C GLY A 180 -25.74 -10.75 -27.81
N GLY A 181 -26.60 -10.52 -26.82
CA GLY A 181 -27.02 -11.54 -25.84
C GLY A 181 -28.06 -12.53 -26.39
N GLY A 182 -27.80 -13.12 -27.56
CA GLY A 182 -28.64 -14.15 -28.17
C GLY A 182 -27.93 -15.50 -28.20
N SER A 183 -27.74 -16.13 -27.04
CA SER A 183 -27.42 -17.57 -26.99
C SER A 183 -28.37 -18.27 -26.04
N ARG A 184 -29.27 -19.05 -26.62
CA ARG A 184 -29.98 -20.14 -25.95
C ARG A 184 -28.98 -21.26 -25.66
N SER A 185 -28.02 -21.03 -24.78
CA SER A 185 -27.21 -22.10 -24.20
C SER A 185 -28.01 -22.76 -23.08
N ARG A 186 -28.48 -23.96 -23.42
CA ARG A 186 -28.75 -25.14 -22.58
C ARG A 186 -28.69 -24.92 -21.06
N ARG A 187 -29.86 -25.12 -20.44
CA ARG A 187 -30.06 -25.75 -19.12
C ARG A 187 -28.90 -26.67 -18.74
N GLY A 188 -28.21 -26.35 -17.64
CA GLY A 188 -27.39 -27.29 -16.88
C GLY A 188 -26.05 -26.71 -16.43
N GLY A 189 -25.95 -26.38 -15.14
CA GLY A 189 -24.72 -25.93 -14.47
C GLY A 189 -24.46 -24.45 -14.73
N ASP A 190 -24.48 -23.53 -13.78
CA ASP A 190 -24.04 -23.64 -12.40
C ASP A 190 -24.69 -22.47 -11.64
N TYR A 191 -25.81 -22.71 -10.97
CA TYR A 191 -26.53 -21.67 -10.20
C TYR A 191 -25.85 -21.37 -8.85
N GLY A 192 -24.64 -21.88 -8.62
CA GLY A 192 -23.78 -21.48 -7.51
C GLY A 192 -23.02 -20.20 -7.84
N ARG A 193 -23.70 -19.08 -8.09
CA ARG A 193 -23.05 -17.76 -8.07
C ARG A 193 -22.65 -17.49 -6.61
N SER A 194 -21.53 -18.08 -6.21
CA SER A 194 -20.98 -17.95 -4.87
C SER A 194 -20.85 -16.45 -4.62
N THR A 195 -21.63 -15.94 -3.66
CA THR A 195 -21.66 -14.54 -3.21
C THR A 195 -20.41 -14.26 -2.37
N LYS A 196 -19.26 -14.75 -2.85
CA LYS A 196 -17.97 -14.53 -2.20
C LYS A 196 -17.68 -13.03 -2.27
N PRO A 197 -17.41 -12.39 -1.12
CA PRO A 197 -17.06 -10.98 -1.12
C PRO A 197 -15.80 -10.77 -1.97
N ARG A 198 -15.82 -9.69 -2.75
CA ARG A 198 -14.62 -9.17 -3.41
C ARG A 198 -13.84 -8.36 -2.40
N ILE A 199 -12.56 -8.64 -2.26
CA ILE A 199 -11.69 -7.76 -1.48
C ILE A 199 -11.32 -6.57 -2.35
N ILE A 200 -11.66 -5.37 -1.88
CA ILE A 200 -11.19 -4.12 -2.48
C ILE A 200 -10.37 -3.34 -1.46
N HIS A 201 -9.55 -2.41 -1.94
CA HIS A 201 -8.74 -1.56 -1.06
C HIS A 201 -8.66 -0.14 -1.58
N VAL A 202 -8.34 0.77 -0.67
CA VAL A 202 -7.99 2.15 -0.99
C VAL A 202 -6.59 2.41 -0.47
N GLU A 203 -5.77 3.07 -1.28
CA GLU A 203 -4.40 3.41 -0.96
C GLU A 203 -4.09 4.88 -1.22
N GLU A 204 -3.12 5.39 -0.48
CA GLU A 204 -2.60 6.74 -0.59
C GLU A 204 -1.23 6.84 0.09
N ALA A 205 -0.43 7.79 -0.40
CA ALA A 205 0.84 8.20 0.20
C ALA A 205 0.70 9.63 0.72
N LYS A 206 1.17 9.87 1.95
CA LYS A 206 1.15 11.18 2.59
C LYS A 206 2.52 11.52 3.17
N SER A 207 3.05 12.68 2.80
CA SER A 207 4.26 13.23 3.41
C SER A 207 3.95 13.89 4.75
N ILE A 208 4.79 13.64 5.75
CA ILE A 208 4.77 14.30 7.05
C ILE A 208 5.90 15.33 7.04
N GLU A 209 5.53 16.59 6.90
CA GLU A 209 6.47 17.72 6.93
C GLU A 209 6.92 18.05 8.36
N GLU A 210 6.07 17.73 9.34
CA GLU A 210 6.34 17.97 10.75
C GLU A 210 7.48 17.08 11.28
N THR A 211 8.32 17.65 12.13
CA THR A 211 9.34 16.90 12.85
C THR A 211 8.72 16.30 14.11
N LEU A 212 8.72 14.97 14.22
CA LEU A 212 8.17 14.26 15.36
C LEU A 212 9.27 14.00 16.40
N LYS A 213 9.16 14.61 17.57
CA LYS A 213 10.02 14.28 18.72
C LYS A 213 9.60 12.96 19.37
N PHE A 214 10.38 12.50 20.34
CA PHE A 214 10.04 11.32 21.13
C PHE A 214 8.64 11.44 21.76
N ASN A 215 7.82 10.41 21.57
CA ASN A 215 6.41 10.31 21.96
C ASN A 215 5.44 11.30 21.31
N GLU A 216 5.89 12.16 20.39
CA GLU A 216 4.98 12.94 19.56
C GLU A 216 4.34 12.04 18.50
N ASN A 217 3.17 12.45 18.04
CA ASN A 217 2.39 11.69 17.08
C ASN A 217 1.72 12.59 16.05
N VAL A 218 1.45 12.00 14.90
CA VAL A 218 0.64 12.60 13.84
C VAL A 218 -0.52 11.67 13.52
N THR A 219 -1.68 12.24 13.24
CA THR A 219 -2.86 11.48 12.83
C THR A 219 -3.09 11.63 11.34
N ILE A 220 -3.23 10.50 10.66
CA ILE A 220 -3.52 10.41 9.24
C ILE A 220 -4.92 9.82 9.10
N GLU A 221 -5.79 10.56 8.42
CA GLU A 221 -7.12 10.08 8.06
C GLU A 221 -7.05 9.44 6.67
N SER A 222 -7.58 8.23 6.54
CA SER A 222 -7.68 7.57 5.24
C SER A 222 -8.75 8.21 4.37
N LYS A 223 -8.68 7.95 3.07
CA LYS A 223 -9.81 8.20 2.17
C LYS A 223 -11.08 7.52 2.68
N PRO A 224 -12.24 8.18 2.52
CA PRO A 224 -13.52 7.61 2.91
C PRO A 224 -13.82 6.37 2.07
N MET A 225 -14.30 5.34 2.75
CA MET A 225 -14.74 4.08 2.20
C MET A 225 -16.26 3.98 2.36
N LYS A 226 -16.97 3.74 1.25
CA LYS A 226 -18.42 3.49 1.29
C LYS A 226 -18.66 2.04 1.72
N LEU A 227 -19.50 1.86 2.73
CA LEU A 227 -20.02 0.55 3.13
C LEU A 227 -21.48 0.48 2.72
N ASP A 228 -21.77 -0.40 1.77
CA ASP A 228 -23.14 -0.67 1.35
C ASP A 228 -23.73 -1.84 2.13
N SER A 229 -25.06 -1.91 2.18
CA SER A 229 -25.78 -3.08 2.62
C SER A 229 -26.96 -3.34 1.72
N PHE A 230 -27.07 -4.56 1.20
CA PHE A 230 -28.20 -4.96 0.38
C PHE A 230 -28.86 -6.22 0.94
N LYS A 231 -30.17 -6.30 0.75
CA LYS A 231 -30.94 -7.50 1.01
C LYS A 231 -31.11 -8.26 -0.30
N SER A 232 -30.77 -9.54 -0.32
CA SER A 232 -31.05 -10.39 -1.48
C SER A 232 -32.54 -10.40 -1.77
N ARG A 233 -32.92 -10.31 -3.06
CA ARG A 233 -34.32 -10.45 -3.47
C ARG A 233 -34.80 -11.91 -3.38
N TRP A 234 -33.87 -12.86 -3.45
CA TRP A 234 -34.15 -14.28 -3.57
C TRP A 234 -33.97 -15.04 -2.26
N THR A 235 -33.19 -14.48 -1.33
CA THR A 235 -32.93 -15.06 -0.01
C THR A 235 -33.22 -14.03 1.08
N ASN A 236 -33.43 -14.49 2.31
CA ASN A 236 -33.58 -13.57 3.45
C ASN A 236 -32.25 -13.00 3.96
N ASP A 237 -31.14 -13.32 3.28
CA ASP A 237 -29.80 -12.90 3.66
C ASP A 237 -29.62 -11.40 3.43
N ARG A 238 -28.93 -10.77 4.37
CA ARG A 238 -28.43 -9.40 4.25
C ARG A 238 -26.93 -9.48 4.13
N TYR A 239 -26.43 -8.88 3.06
CA TYR A 239 -25.01 -8.72 2.84
C TYR A 239 -24.66 -7.27 3.18
N LYS A 240 -23.60 -7.11 3.96
CA LYS A 240 -23.11 -5.80 4.39
C LYS A 240 -21.62 -5.77 4.15
N ASP A 241 -21.14 -4.69 3.55
CA ASP A 241 -19.71 -4.49 3.37
C ASP A 241 -19.02 -4.39 4.73
N GLU A 242 -17.83 -4.98 4.80
CA GLU A 242 -17.08 -5.10 6.05
C GLU A 242 -15.67 -4.55 5.87
N LEU A 243 -15.29 -3.61 6.74
CA LEU A 243 -13.91 -3.21 6.87
C LEU A 243 -13.06 -4.35 7.43
N ILE A 244 -11.97 -4.70 6.75
CA ILE A 244 -11.06 -5.76 7.17
C ILE A 244 -10.03 -5.17 8.14
N GLY A 245 -9.22 -4.22 7.67
CA GLY A 245 -8.13 -3.61 8.42
C GLY A 245 -7.23 -2.76 7.53
N VAL A 246 -6.13 -2.29 8.08
CA VAL A 246 -5.15 -1.44 7.37
C VAL A 246 -3.73 -1.99 7.49
N ILE A 247 -2.95 -1.77 6.44
CA ILE A 247 -1.49 -1.88 6.47
C ILE A 247 -0.93 -0.46 6.35
N VAL A 248 0.08 -0.13 7.14
CA VAL A 248 0.75 1.17 7.13
C VAL A 248 2.25 0.97 6.98
N ARG A 249 2.86 1.63 6.01
CA ARG A 249 4.31 1.63 5.76
C ARG A 249 4.87 3.02 5.97
N VAL A 250 6.00 3.10 6.64
CA VAL A 250 6.72 4.36 6.88
C VAL A 250 8.04 4.29 6.12
N PHE A 251 8.28 5.33 5.33
CA PHE A 251 9.49 5.52 4.55
C PHE A 251 10.24 6.73 5.09
N GLU A 252 11.56 6.61 5.14
CA GLU A 252 12.43 7.74 5.43
C GLU A 252 12.59 8.67 4.21
N PRO A 253 13.17 9.88 4.36
CA PRO A 253 13.36 10.82 3.25
C PRO A 253 14.14 10.24 2.06
N GLY A 254 15.01 9.26 2.30
CA GLY A 254 15.75 8.54 1.25
C GLY A 254 14.91 7.56 0.42
N GLY A 255 13.65 7.33 0.81
CA GLY A 255 12.73 6.42 0.13
C GLY A 255 12.82 4.96 0.61
N GLU A 256 13.69 4.64 1.57
CA GLU A 256 13.77 3.32 2.17
C GLU A 256 12.61 3.09 3.15
N MET A 257 12.02 1.89 3.13
CA MET A 257 10.98 1.51 4.09
C MET A 257 11.63 1.15 5.43
N VAL A 258 11.29 1.90 6.46
CA VAL A 258 11.90 1.76 7.79
C VAL A 258 10.98 1.08 8.80
N TYR A 259 9.67 1.03 8.51
CA TYR A 259 8.69 0.40 9.39
C TYR A 259 7.43 -0.05 8.65
N GLU A 260 6.86 -1.17 9.08
CA GLU A 260 5.57 -1.68 8.60
C GLU A 260 4.70 -2.10 9.78
N TYR A 261 3.48 -1.57 9.81
CA TYR A 261 2.41 -2.02 10.69
C TYR A 261 1.36 -2.79 9.89
N ARG A 262 0.89 -3.91 10.46
CA ARG A 262 -0.23 -4.70 9.92
C ARG A 262 -1.25 -4.94 11.00
N ASP A 263 -2.51 -4.60 10.71
CA ASP A 263 -3.63 -5.11 11.51
C ASP A 263 -3.64 -6.64 11.48
N GLN A 264 -4.04 -7.26 12.60
CA GLN A 264 -4.17 -8.72 12.73
C GLN A 264 -5.03 -9.33 11.60
N SER A 265 -6.08 -8.63 11.19
CA SER A 265 -6.99 -9.04 10.11
C SER A 265 -6.39 -8.94 8.71
N THR A 266 -5.22 -8.30 8.57
CA THR A 266 -4.54 -8.07 7.28
C THR A 266 -3.28 -8.92 7.09
N LYS A 267 -3.00 -9.87 7.99
CA LYS A 267 -1.78 -10.69 7.96
C LYS A 267 -1.58 -11.45 6.65
N ASP A 268 -2.66 -11.95 6.07
CA ASP A 268 -2.61 -12.75 4.84
C ASP A 268 -2.61 -11.90 3.55
N TYR A 269 -2.74 -10.57 3.68
CA TYR A 269 -2.84 -9.68 2.52
C TYR A 269 -1.44 -9.22 2.12
N ILE A 270 -1.07 -9.55 0.88
CA ILE A 270 0.22 -9.14 0.32
C ILE A 270 0.11 -7.71 -0.19
N TRP A 271 0.98 -6.84 0.32
CA TRP A 271 1.22 -5.55 -0.30
C TRP A 271 2.12 -5.74 -1.52
N ALA A 272 1.52 -6.15 -2.64
CA ALA A 272 2.24 -6.14 -3.90
C ALA A 272 2.54 -4.69 -4.29
N GLU A 273 3.80 -4.41 -4.61
CA GLU A 273 4.22 -3.15 -5.25
C GLU A 273 3.49 -3.07 -6.59
N SER A 274 2.44 -2.27 -6.64
CA SER A 274 1.50 -2.25 -7.74
C SER A 274 2.15 -1.68 -8.99
N THR A 275 2.62 -2.55 -9.88
CA THR A 275 2.62 -2.28 -11.32
C THR A 275 1.57 -3.11 -12.06
N SER A 276 0.78 -3.93 -11.34
CA SER A 276 -0.35 -4.68 -11.92
C SER A 276 -1.39 -5.02 -10.84
N PRO A 277 -2.69 -5.12 -11.21
CA PRO A 277 -3.72 -5.57 -10.28
C PRO A 277 -3.35 -6.97 -9.75
N VAL A 278 -3.34 -7.09 -8.42
CA VAL A 278 -3.07 -8.35 -7.73
C VAL A 278 -4.13 -9.36 -8.17
N ARG A 279 -3.72 -10.30 -9.01
CA ARG A 279 -4.49 -11.49 -9.34
C ARG A 279 -4.57 -12.29 -8.03
N GLY A 280 -5.71 -12.18 -7.36
CA GLY A 280 -5.93 -12.81 -6.07
C GLY A 280 -5.56 -14.29 -6.11
N PHE A 281 -5.02 -14.77 -5.00
CA PHE A 281 -4.82 -16.18 -4.70
C PHE A 281 -5.91 -17.04 -5.36
N THR A 282 -5.55 -17.73 -6.45
CA THR A 282 -6.33 -18.86 -6.92
C THR A 282 -6.18 -19.96 -5.88
N ASN A 283 -7.32 -20.59 -5.56
CA ASN A 283 -7.42 -21.67 -4.61
C ASN A 283 -6.62 -22.89 -5.09
N ASP A 284 -5.34 -22.94 -4.76
CA ASP A 284 -4.63 -24.22 -4.71
C ASP A 284 -4.76 -24.74 -3.27
N GLU A 285 -5.97 -25.20 -2.93
CA GLU A 285 -6.08 -26.23 -1.90
C GLU A 285 -5.40 -27.48 -2.45
N PRO A 286 -4.57 -28.19 -1.66
CA PRO A 286 -3.94 -29.42 -2.12
C PRO A 286 -5.02 -30.44 -2.43
N ASP A 287 -5.00 -30.94 -3.66
CA ASP A 287 -5.80 -32.07 -4.12
C ASP A 287 -5.51 -33.27 -3.21
N LEU A 288 -6.35 -33.47 -2.19
CA LEU A 288 -6.39 -34.70 -1.41
C LEU A 288 -7.03 -35.76 -2.30
N GLY A 289 -6.20 -36.33 -3.17
CA GLY A 289 -6.53 -37.42 -4.06
C GLY A 289 -7.11 -38.60 -3.27
N LEU A 290 -8.44 -38.65 -3.18
CA LEU A 290 -9.18 -39.85 -2.90
C LEU A 290 -9.22 -40.67 -4.20
N GLY A 291 -8.17 -41.44 -4.41
CA GLY A 291 -8.22 -42.60 -5.29
C GLY A 291 -9.10 -43.66 -4.66
N ASP A 292 -10.21 -43.99 -5.30
CA ASP A 292 -10.76 -45.34 -5.35
C ASP A 292 -11.86 -45.41 -6.41
N ASN A 293 -11.48 -45.95 -7.57
CA ASN A 293 -12.41 -46.47 -8.57
C ASN A 293 -11.99 -47.91 -8.86
N ASP A 294 -12.26 -48.79 -7.89
CA ASP A 294 -12.38 -50.23 -8.13
C ASP A 294 -13.54 -50.47 -9.10
N ARG A 295 -13.20 -50.66 -10.37
CA ARG A 295 -14.10 -51.27 -11.35
C ARG A 295 -13.83 -52.77 -11.39
N PRO A 296 -14.79 -53.65 -11.06
CA PRO A 296 -14.62 -55.06 -11.32
C PRO A 296 -14.73 -55.33 -12.83
N VAL A 297 -13.75 -56.07 -13.34
CA VAL A 297 -13.72 -56.62 -14.70
C VAL A 297 -14.89 -57.58 -14.88
N ARG A 298 -15.79 -57.28 -15.82
CA ARG A 298 -16.92 -58.13 -16.18
C ARG A 298 -16.44 -59.25 -17.09
N GLY A 299 -16.26 -60.44 -16.51
CA GLY A 299 -16.04 -61.69 -17.24
C GLY A 299 -17.32 -62.13 -17.97
N PHE A 300 -17.15 -62.57 -19.21
CA PHE A 300 -18.18 -63.12 -20.07
C PHE A 300 -18.11 -64.65 -19.97
N THR A 301 -19.13 -65.26 -19.37
CA THR A 301 -19.48 -66.69 -19.41
C THR A 301 -21.01 -66.73 -19.29
N GLY A 302 -21.80 -67.45 -20.07
CA GLY A 302 -21.57 -68.41 -21.14
C GLY A 302 -22.95 -68.85 -21.68
N GLU A 303 -22.93 -69.93 -22.46
CA GLU A 303 -24.03 -70.63 -23.17
C GLU A 303 -24.38 -70.14 -24.58
#